data_AF-A0A9D5UXP4-F1
#
_entry.id   AF-A0A9D5UXP4-F1
#
_cell.length_a   1.000
_cell.length_b   1.000
_cell.length_c   1.000
_cell.angle_alpha   90.00
_cell.angle_beta   90.00
_cell.angle_gamma   90.00
#
_symmetry.space_group_name_H-M   'P 1'
#
loop_
_entity.id
_entity.type
_entity.pdbx_description
1 polymer ?
#
loop_
_entity_poly.entity_id
_entity_poly.type
_entity_poly.pdbx_seq_one_letter_code
_entity_poly.pdbx_strand_id
1 'polypeptide(L)'
;MNQDTITISRLLEENKALVVESTLLRKTVERQAAVIRTLESRIAELERRLGLNSHNSSKPPSNDGLKKPPVGKNNYRRTRSPREESTRKSGGQQGHKGETLRQSAEPDTVVDHFPDQCSVCGSPLASKGGRSDLHAG
;
A
#
# COMPACT_ATOMS: atom_id res chain seq x y z
N MET A 1 46.34 -3.61 65.98
CA MET A 1 45.27 -2.86 65.31
C MET A 1 43.96 -3.17 66.04
N ASN A 2 43.12 -2.16 66.32
CA ASN A 2 41.87 -2.32 67.08
C ASN A 2 40.79 -3.02 66.22
N GLN A 3 39.96 -3.89 66.81
CA GLN A 3 38.90 -4.64 66.13
C GLN A 3 37.94 -3.71 65.35
N ASP A 4 37.72 -2.49 65.85
CA ASP A 4 36.90 -1.46 65.19
C ASP A 4 37.50 -1.04 63.84
N THR A 5 38.83 -0.90 63.76
CA THR A 5 39.52 -0.50 62.52
C THR A 5 39.42 -1.56 61.41
N ILE A 6 39.42 -2.83 61.80
CA ILE A 6 39.23 -3.96 60.88
C ILE A 6 37.80 -3.98 60.35
N THR A 7 36.82 -3.77 61.25
CA THR A 7 35.39 -3.74 60.90
C THR A 7 35.06 -2.58 59.97
N ILE A 8 35.57 -1.38 60.24
CA ILE A 8 35.37 -0.21 59.38
C ILE A 8 35.94 -0.46 57.98
N SER A 9 37.14 -1.04 57.90
CA SER A 9 37.78 -1.32 56.61
C SER A 9 36.97 -2.34 55.78
N ARG A 10 36.44 -3.37 56.44
CA ARG A 10 35.55 -4.35 55.79
C ARG A 10 34.27 -3.72 55.27
N LEU A 11 33.60 -2.91 56.10
CA LEU A 11 32.37 -2.23 55.71
C LEU A 11 32.60 -1.24 54.56
N LEU A 12 33.77 -0.59 54.49
CA LEU A 12 34.13 0.27 53.37
C LEU A 12 34.26 -0.52 52.06
N GLU A 13 34.88 -1.70 52.08
CA GLU A 13 34.98 -2.55 50.88
C GLU A 13 33.61 -3.09 50.45
N GLU A 14 32.77 -3.52 51.38
CA GLU A 14 31.40 -3.95 51.09
C GLU A 14 30.57 -2.81 50.48
N ASN A 15 30.68 -1.58 51.03
CA ASN A 15 29.99 -0.41 50.46
C ASN A 15 30.48 -0.07 49.04
N LYS A 16 31.79 -0.18 48.77
CA LYS A 16 32.32 0.04 47.41
C LYS A 16 31.75 -0.98 46.43
N ALA A 17 31.70 -2.26 46.81
CA ALA A 17 31.13 -3.31 45.99
C ALA A 17 29.64 -3.06 45.69
N LEU A 18 28.86 -2.67 46.70
CA LEU A 18 27.44 -2.32 46.55
C LEU A 18 27.22 -1.12 45.62
N VAL A 19 28.08 -0.10 45.69
CA VAL A 19 28.02 1.06 44.79
C VAL A 19 28.30 0.63 43.34
N VAL A 20 29.30 -0.23 43.12
CA VAL A 20 29.57 -0.77 41.78
C VAL A 20 28.36 -1.54 41.25
N GLU A 21 27.79 -2.44 42.04
CA GLU A 21 26.59 -3.20 41.66
C GLU A 21 25.41 -2.28 41.31
N SER A 22 25.14 -1.29 42.16
CA SER A 22 24.09 -0.28 41.92
C SER A 22 24.29 0.44 40.58
N THR A 23 25.52 0.81 40.24
CA THR A 23 25.81 1.49 38.97
C THR A 23 25.58 0.59 37.76
N LEU A 24 25.89 -0.71 37.86
CA LEU A 24 25.65 -1.69 36.80
C LEU A 24 24.16 -1.96 36.61
N LEU A 25 23.41 -2.06 37.70
CA LEU A 25 21.96 -2.22 37.66
C LEU A 25 21.30 -1.00 37.01
N ARG A 26 21.69 0.22 37.38
CA ARG A 26 21.19 1.46 36.75
C ARG A 26 21.43 1.49 35.24
N LYS A 27 22.66 1.17 34.80
CA LYS A 27 22.99 1.07 33.37
C LYS A 27 22.13 0.03 32.64
N THR A 28 21.85 -1.09 33.30
CA THR A 28 21.01 -2.15 32.72
C THR A 28 19.57 -1.67 32.55
N VAL A 29 19.01 -1.00 33.57
CA VAL A 29 17.67 -0.41 33.52
C VAL A 29 17.57 0.65 32.41
N GLU A 30 18.56 1.53 32.28
CA GLU A 30 18.60 2.55 31.22
C GLU A 30 18.60 1.92 29.81
N ARG A 31 19.42 0.88 29.62
CA ARG A 31 19.48 0.13 28.36
C ARG A 31 18.14 -0.55 28.05
N GLN A 32 17.54 -1.20 29.04
CA GLN A 32 16.23 -1.84 28.88
C GLN A 32 15.14 -0.81 28.56
N ALA A 33 15.12 0.33 29.24
CA ALA A 33 14.17 1.40 28.98
C ALA A 33 14.31 1.97 27.56
N ALA A 34 15.55 2.09 27.05
CA ALA A 34 15.77 2.48 25.66
C ALA A 34 15.20 1.46 24.66
N VAL A 35 15.43 0.16 24.89
CA VAL A 35 14.88 -0.90 24.05
C VAL A 35 13.35 -0.89 24.10
N ILE A 36 12.75 -0.78 25.29
CA ILE A 36 11.28 -0.71 25.47
C ILE A 36 10.70 0.44 24.65
N ARG A 37 11.25 1.66 24.75
CA ARG A 37 10.77 2.81 23.95
C ARG A 37 10.81 2.55 22.45
N THR A 38 11.89 1.92 21.95
CA THR A 38 11.99 1.60 20.52
C THR A 38 10.97 0.54 20.08
N LEU A 39 10.72 -0.46 20.93
CA LEU A 39 9.73 -1.50 20.66
C LEU A 39 8.31 -0.93 20.70
N GLU A 40 7.98 -0.11 21.69
CA GLU A 40 6.69 0.57 21.81
C GLU A 40 6.39 1.44 20.59
N SER A 41 7.36 2.22 20.13
CA SER A 41 7.21 3.02 18.89
C SER A 41 6.94 2.14 17.67
N ARG A 42 7.65 1.01 17.54
CA ARG A 42 7.44 0.07 16.44
C ARG A 42 6.07 -0.60 16.51
N ILE A 43 5.62 -0.98 17.71
CA ILE A 43 4.30 -1.56 17.94
C ILE A 43 3.22 -0.53 17.54
N ALA A 44 3.32 0.71 18.01
CA ALA A 44 2.37 1.77 17.67
C ALA A 44 2.27 2.00 16.15
N GLU A 45 3.40 2.02 15.44
CA GLU A 45 3.40 2.15 13.97
C GLU A 45 2.76 0.94 13.27
N LEU A 46 3.03 -0.28 13.75
CA LEU A 46 2.43 -1.49 13.20
C LEU A 46 0.92 -1.52 13.45
N GLU A 47 0.48 -1.17 14.66
CA GLU A 47 -0.94 -1.07 15.02
C GLU A 47 -1.64 0.00 14.18
N ARG A 48 -1.03 1.18 14.01
CA ARG A 48 -1.53 2.22 13.11
C ARG A 48 -1.70 1.68 11.69
N ARG A 49 -0.70 0.97 11.17
CA ARG A 49 -0.75 0.38 9.82
C ARG A 49 -1.85 -0.68 9.68
N LEU A 50 -2.06 -1.51 10.71
CA LEU A 50 -3.11 -2.52 10.73
C LEU A 50 -4.51 -1.91 10.86
N GLY A 51 -4.62 -0.78 11.57
CA GLY A 51 -5.86 -0.03 11.72
C GLY A 51 -6.29 0.77 10.48
N LEU A 52 -5.39 0.99 9.50
CA LEU A 52 -5.74 1.65 8.25
C LEU A 52 -6.61 0.74 7.38
N ASN A 53 -7.80 1.21 7.05
CA ASN A 53 -8.73 0.61 6.10
C ASN A 53 -9.21 1.67 5.09
N SER A 54 -9.91 1.28 4.02
CA SER A 54 -10.44 2.25 3.05
C SER A 54 -11.43 3.26 3.62
N HIS A 55 -11.95 3.05 4.83
CA HIS A 55 -12.86 3.98 5.49
C HIS A 55 -12.14 5.13 6.22
N ASN A 56 -10.90 4.92 6.70
CA ASN A 56 -10.16 5.90 7.50
C ASN A 56 -8.84 6.41 6.87
N SER A 57 -8.47 5.93 5.67
CA SER A 57 -7.16 6.22 5.08
C SER A 57 -7.20 6.96 3.73
N SER A 58 -8.39 7.35 3.25
CA SER A 58 -8.63 7.92 1.91
C SER A 58 -8.08 7.07 0.75
N LYS A 59 -7.61 5.85 1.02
CA LYS A 59 -7.15 4.90 0.02
C LYS A 59 -8.37 4.30 -0.68
N PRO A 60 -8.30 4.09 -2.00
CA PRO A 60 -9.40 3.51 -2.74
C PRO A 60 -9.70 2.10 -2.20
N PRO A 61 -10.98 1.71 -2.11
CA PRO A 61 -11.40 0.42 -1.56
C PRO A 61 -10.93 -0.78 -2.39
N SER A 62 -10.27 -0.57 -3.54
CA SER A 62 -9.56 -1.60 -4.29
C SER A 62 -8.35 -2.16 -3.51
N ASN A 63 -7.65 -1.33 -2.74
CA ASN A 63 -6.40 -1.68 -2.04
C ASN A 63 -6.56 -2.57 -0.80
N ASP A 64 -7.77 -2.73 -0.26
CA ASP A 64 -8.04 -3.58 0.92
C ASP A 64 -7.94 -5.11 0.64
N GLY A 65 -7.65 -5.52 -0.61
CA GLY A 65 -7.43 -6.92 -0.97
C GLY A 65 -8.58 -7.87 -0.61
N LEU A 66 -8.26 -9.10 -0.18
CA LEU A 66 -9.23 -10.11 0.30
C LEU A 66 -9.69 -9.89 1.76
N LYS A 67 -9.11 -8.93 2.49
CA LYS A 67 -9.53 -8.59 3.87
C LYS A 67 -10.82 -7.76 3.91
N LYS A 68 -11.37 -7.43 2.74
CA LYS A 68 -12.69 -6.84 2.64
C LYS A 68 -13.66 -7.77 3.36
N PRO A 69 -14.48 -7.26 4.30
CA PRO A 69 -15.51 -8.09 4.91
C PRO A 69 -16.30 -8.76 3.79
N PRO A 70 -16.67 -10.05 3.91
CA PRO A 70 -17.54 -10.69 2.94
C PRO A 70 -18.72 -9.75 2.72
N VAL A 71 -19.14 -9.58 1.47
CA VAL A 71 -20.25 -8.71 1.07
C VAL A 71 -21.45 -9.01 1.97
N GLY A 72 -21.54 -8.28 3.08
CA GLY A 72 -22.22 -8.76 4.27
C GLY A 72 -22.99 -7.60 4.83
N LYS A 73 -24.30 -7.65 4.63
CA LYS A 73 -25.42 -6.84 5.16
C LYS A 73 -25.33 -5.31 5.15
N ASN A 74 -24.17 -4.66 5.30
CA ASN A 74 -24.01 -3.20 5.29
C ASN A 74 -23.28 -2.64 4.05
N ASN A 75 -22.59 -3.48 3.27
CA ASN A 75 -22.04 -3.12 1.94
C ASN A 75 -22.87 -3.67 0.76
N TYR A 76 -24.11 -4.12 1.04
CA TYR A 76 -25.02 -4.72 0.06
C TYR A 76 -25.36 -3.80 -1.13
N ARG A 77 -25.21 -2.48 -0.97
CA ARG A 77 -25.43 -1.49 -2.05
C ARG A 77 -24.29 -1.37 -3.06
N ARG A 78 -23.07 -1.84 -2.76
CA ARG A 78 -21.92 -1.57 -3.66
C ARG A 78 -21.85 -2.54 -4.84
N THR A 79 -22.32 -3.78 -4.67
CA THR A 79 -22.28 -4.83 -5.70
C THR A 79 -23.62 -5.10 -6.38
N ARG A 80 -24.73 -4.53 -5.89
CA ARG A 80 -26.00 -4.57 -6.62
C ARG A 80 -26.11 -3.39 -7.56
N SER A 81 -26.33 -3.71 -8.84
CA SER A 81 -26.80 -2.76 -9.83
C SER A 81 -28.01 -1.98 -9.26
N PRO A 82 -28.02 -0.63 -9.35
CA PRO A 82 -29.22 0.14 -9.03
C PRO A 82 -30.38 -0.11 -9.99
N ARG A 83 -30.10 -0.73 -11.15
CA ARG A 83 -31.14 -1.08 -12.13
C ARG A 83 -32.00 -2.21 -11.59
N GLU A 84 -33.30 -2.07 -11.81
CA GLU A 84 -34.27 -3.15 -11.60
C GLU A 84 -33.86 -4.39 -12.40
N GLU A 85 -34.16 -5.57 -11.86
CA GLU A 85 -33.90 -6.83 -12.53
C GLU A 85 -34.73 -6.91 -13.82
N SER A 86 -34.05 -6.83 -14.96
CA SER A 86 -34.67 -6.99 -16.26
C SER A 86 -34.92 -8.47 -16.52
N THR A 87 -36.15 -8.82 -16.90
CA THR A 87 -36.51 -10.15 -17.40
C THR A 87 -35.99 -10.41 -18.82
N ARG A 88 -35.47 -9.38 -19.49
CA ARG A 88 -34.92 -9.47 -20.84
C ARG A 88 -33.52 -10.08 -20.79
N LYS A 89 -33.29 -11.06 -21.68
CA LYS A 89 -31.96 -11.67 -21.85
C LYS A 89 -30.92 -10.62 -22.26
N SER A 90 -29.68 -10.81 -21.80
CA SER A 90 -28.55 -10.00 -22.23
C SER A 90 -28.29 -10.15 -23.74
N GLY A 91 -28.08 -9.04 -24.44
CA GLY A 91 -27.85 -9.01 -25.89
C GLY A 91 -29.01 -8.41 -26.67
N GLY A 92 -28.97 -8.58 -28.00
CA GLY A 92 -30.03 -8.14 -28.90
C GLY A 92 -31.37 -8.78 -28.52
N GLN A 93 -32.43 -7.99 -28.54
CA GLN A 93 -33.76 -8.47 -28.20
C GLN A 93 -34.29 -9.39 -29.31
N GLN A 94 -35.07 -10.41 -28.95
CA GLN A 94 -35.64 -11.33 -29.94
C GLN A 94 -36.47 -10.57 -30.99
N GLY A 95 -36.20 -10.82 -32.26
CA GLY A 95 -36.83 -10.13 -33.40
C GLY A 95 -36.06 -8.92 -33.93
N HIS A 96 -35.01 -8.44 -33.24
CA HIS A 96 -34.14 -7.40 -33.78
C HIS A 96 -33.14 -8.02 -34.77
N LYS A 97 -33.19 -7.58 -36.03
CA LYS A 97 -32.14 -7.87 -37.00
C LYS A 97 -30.87 -7.17 -36.51
N GLY A 98 -29.84 -7.96 -36.20
CA GLY A 98 -28.52 -7.42 -35.88
C GLY A 98 -27.90 -6.83 -37.15
N GLU A 99 -27.41 -5.61 -37.05
CA GLU A 99 -26.62 -4.98 -38.10
C GLU A 99 -25.19 -4.81 -37.58
N THR A 100 -24.26 -5.51 -38.20
CA THR A 100 -22.83 -5.40 -37.87
C THR A 100 -22.23 -4.32 -38.74
N LEU A 101 -21.61 -3.32 -38.11
CA LEU A 101 -20.88 -2.27 -38.81
C LEU A 101 -19.74 -2.90 -39.62
N ARG A 102 -19.79 -2.76 -40.94
CA ARG A 102 -18.73 -3.24 -41.84
C ARG A 102 -17.69 -2.14 -41.99
N GLN A 103 -16.43 -2.52 -42.14
CA GLN A 103 -15.39 -1.57 -42.52
C GLN A 103 -15.72 -0.98 -43.90
N SER A 104 -15.66 0.34 -44.01
CA SER A 104 -15.77 1.03 -45.30
C SER A 104 -14.49 0.80 -46.09
N ALA A 105 -14.61 0.61 -47.40
CA ALA A 105 -13.45 0.59 -48.30
C ALA A 105 -12.78 1.98 -48.38
N GLU A 106 -13.58 3.05 -48.20
CA GLU A 106 -13.14 4.43 -48.22
C GLU A 106 -13.52 5.08 -46.89
N PRO A 107 -12.57 5.22 -45.94
CA PRO A 107 -12.81 5.92 -44.69
C PRO A 107 -12.73 7.44 -44.90
N ASP A 108 -13.61 8.20 -44.23
CA ASP A 108 -13.60 9.67 -44.28
C ASP A 108 -12.32 10.27 -43.67
N THR A 109 -11.68 9.57 -42.72
CA THR A 109 -10.45 10.01 -42.07
C THR A 109 -9.61 8.81 -41.67
N VAL A 110 -8.31 8.86 -41.99
CA VAL A 110 -7.30 7.90 -41.52
C VAL A 110 -6.36 8.63 -40.57
N VAL A 111 -6.24 8.13 -39.35
CA VAL A 111 -5.32 8.67 -38.34
C VAL A 111 -4.30 7.59 -37.99
N ASP A 112 -3.03 7.88 -38.29
CA ASP A 112 -1.93 7.00 -37.91
C ASP A 112 -1.55 7.26 -36.45
N HIS A 113 -1.60 6.23 -35.62
CA HIS A 113 -1.19 6.30 -34.22
C HIS A 113 0.20 5.70 -34.03
N PHE A 114 1.18 6.54 -33.69
CA PHE A 114 2.53 6.12 -33.37
C PHE A 114 2.83 6.38 -31.88
N PRO A 115 3.56 5.48 -31.21
CA PRO A 115 3.99 5.72 -29.84
C PRO A 115 5.09 6.79 -29.80
N ASP A 116 5.02 7.69 -28.83
CA ASP A 116 6.01 8.76 -28.64
C ASP A 116 7.37 8.23 -28.15
N GLN A 117 7.37 7.04 -27.55
CA GLN A 117 8.54 6.45 -26.90
C GLN A 117 8.63 4.95 -27.17
N CYS A 118 9.86 4.45 -27.23
CA CYS A 118 10.11 3.02 -27.36
C CYS A 118 9.67 2.27 -26.09
N SER A 119 8.87 1.21 -26.25
CA SER A 119 8.38 0.39 -25.14
C SER A 119 9.48 -0.39 -24.40
N VAL A 120 10.68 -0.50 -24.98
CA VAL A 120 11.79 -1.27 -24.42
C VAL A 120 12.83 -0.37 -23.74
N CYS A 121 13.19 0.76 -24.35
CA CYS A 121 14.25 1.63 -23.84
C CYS A 121 13.79 3.03 -23.41
N GLY A 122 12.53 3.42 -23.66
CA GLY A 122 11.98 4.72 -23.27
C GLY A 122 12.50 5.91 -24.07
N SER A 123 13.41 5.70 -25.03
CA SER A 123 13.90 6.78 -25.88
C SER A 123 12.78 7.34 -26.77
N PRO A 124 12.76 8.66 -27.03
CA PRO A 124 11.76 9.28 -27.89
C PRO A 124 11.90 8.75 -29.32
N LEU A 125 10.78 8.33 -29.90
CA LEU A 125 10.72 7.91 -31.29
C LEU A 125 10.48 9.16 -32.14
N ALA A 126 11.40 9.46 -33.07
CA ALA A 126 11.21 10.56 -34.00
C ALA A 126 9.98 10.24 -34.86
N SER A 127 8.88 10.96 -34.63
CA SER A 127 7.63 10.81 -35.35
C SER A 127 7.83 11.13 -36.83
N LYS A 128 8.15 10.13 -37.66
CA LYS A 128 8.13 10.25 -39.12
C LYS A 128 7.62 8.97 -39.76
N GLY A 129 6.48 9.08 -40.42
CA GLY A 129 5.96 8.04 -41.31
C GLY A 129 4.48 8.14 -41.63
N GLY A 130 3.92 9.35 -41.83
CA GLY A 130 2.59 9.47 -42.44
C GLY A 130 2.70 9.19 -43.94
N ARG A 131 1.82 8.34 -44.49
CA ARG A 131 1.67 8.20 -45.95
C ARG A 131 1.26 9.57 -46.52
N SER A 132 2.15 10.19 -47.29
CA SER A 132 1.82 11.36 -48.09
C SER A 132 1.09 10.88 -49.35
N ASP A 133 -0.18 10.50 -49.22
CA ASP A 133 -1.00 10.17 -50.38
C ASP A 133 -1.55 11.48 -50.97
N LEU A 134 -0.79 12.01 -51.94
CA LEU A 134 -1.27 12.98 -52.92
C LEU A 134 -2.40 12.33 -53.72
N HIS A 135 -3.66 12.72 -53.48
CA HIS A 135 -4.75 12.49 -54.42
C HIS A 135 -4.84 13.68 -55.37
N ALA A 136 -4.32 13.50 -56.58
CA ALA A 136 -4.59 14.36 -57.72
C ALA A 136 -5.56 13.61 -58.66
N GLY A 137 -6.71 14.24 -58.95
CA GLY A 137 -7.55 13.96 -60.11
C GLY A 137 -8.50 12.79 -59.97
#